data_AF-A0A8H3GNR1-F1
#
_entry.id   AF-A0A8H3GNR1-F1
#
_cell.length_a   1.000
_cell.length_b   1.000
_cell.length_c   1.000
_cell.angle_alpha   90.00
_cell.angle_beta   90.00
_cell.angle_gamma   90.00
#
_symmetry.space_group_name_H-M   'P 1'
#
loop_
_entity.id
_entity.type
_entity.pdbx_description
1 polymer ?
#
loop_
_entity_poly.entity_id
_entity_poly.type
_entity_poly.pdbx_seq_one_letter_code
_entity_poly.pdbx_strand_id
1 'polypeptide(L)'
;MSTSLSLSPPHPPESFPGAVPELAQSPFSINHLVQAICYTYQLHSFSLSGNAAAATTHAEAMIHQTRLANAIIQEKYPTEFHNSPPVNNLVQQISDAVAKSVNARIDALNTNIREGKEGLESRLIGTNKRLDETIKRLDETNKRLDDVTMGTNKRLDDMATRTNQRFDDMITGTNKRLDDMATRTNQRFDDLDQSTILTNRRLDEANKRLEQRTTTIDKFMSNTEKLLGEHTNSLTSLESKLRSLERTTGELKTAVANIPGGDRFETTVKALITTELGSLKADVAALRDRLDGPGGLTHIDNTTVDISNRLSRAERTQRLQINSTRPLNGPWLVISSEDGRDPTRPDTGYDPLHSNDMLCRMSDWDLYDYLSFYNLVAPSRRRPSPDIVRSRWDESALIQARNTLRDYITTPR
;
A
#
# COMPACT_ATOMS: atom_id res chain seq x y z
N MET A 1 -162.21 -56.33 -52.06
CA MET A 1 -161.63 -57.64 -51.72
C MET A 1 -161.17 -57.55 -50.28
N SER A 2 -161.94 -58.10 -49.34
CA SER A 2 -161.61 -58.01 -47.91
C SER A 2 -160.46 -58.96 -47.61
N THR A 3 -159.25 -58.44 -47.49
CA THR A 3 -158.12 -59.17 -46.91
C THR A 3 -158.46 -59.45 -45.45
N SER A 4 -158.74 -60.70 -45.12
CA SER A 4 -158.94 -61.15 -43.75
C SER A 4 -157.66 -60.86 -42.97
N LEU A 5 -157.73 -59.93 -42.00
CA LEU A 5 -156.60 -59.64 -41.11
C LEU A 5 -156.35 -60.89 -40.24
N SER A 6 -155.12 -61.40 -40.25
CA SER A 6 -154.70 -62.52 -39.42
C SER A 6 -153.57 -62.10 -38.47
N LEU A 7 -153.64 -62.57 -37.23
CA LEU A 7 -152.63 -62.34 -36.20
C LEU A 7 -152.05 -63.69 -35.78
N SER A 8 -150.80 -63.93 -36.18
CA SER A 8 -150.07 -65.15 -35.83
C SER A 8 -149.45 -65.01 -34.43
N PRO A 9 -149.64 -66.00 -33.54
CA PRO A 9 -148.89 -66.06 -32.29
C PRO A 9 -147.40 -66.27 -32.57
N PRO A 10 -146.51 -65.82 -31.69
CA PRO A 10 -145.07 -66.06 -31.84
C PRO A 10 -144.77 -67.55 -31.69
N HIS A 11 -143.83 -68.05 -32.49
CA HIS A 11 -143.45 -69.46 -32.49
C HIS A 11 -142.93 -69.90 -31.12
N PRO A 12 -143.33 -71.10 -30.64
CA PRO A 12 -142.86 -71.59 -29.35
C PRO A 12 -141.37 -71.92 -29.39
N PRO A 13 -140.65 -71.79 -28.25
CA PRO A 13 -139.31 -72.34 -28.11
C PRO A 13 -139.30 -73.87 -28.28
N GLU A 14 -138.17 -74.43 -28.68
CA GLU A 14 -138.01 -75.89 -28.77
C GLU A 14 -138.31 -76.59 -27.42
N SER A 15 -138.94 -77.76 -27.48
CA SER A 15 -139.36 -78.56 -26.32
C SER A 15 -140.38 -77.89 -25.39
N PHE A 16 -141.06 -76.82 -25.84
CA PHE A 16 -142.14 -76.21 -25.07
C PHE A 16 -143.29 -77.21 -24.83
N PRO A 17 -143.64 -77.52 -23.56
CA PRO A 17 -144.63 -78.54 -23.24
C PRO A 17 -146.07 -78.02 -23.25
N GLY A 18 -146.27 -76.71 -23.46
CA GLY A 18 -147.57 -76.04 -23.41
C GLY A 18 -148.31 -76.03 -24.75
N ALA A 19 -149.54 -75.51 -24.73
CA ALA A 19 -150.38 -75.40 -25.91
C ALA A 19 -150.10 -74.08 -26.65
N VAL A 20 -149.90 -74.16 -27.97
CA VAL A 20 -149.72 -72.98 -28.82
C VAL A 20 -151.10 -72.51 -29.30
N PRO A 21 -151.42 -71.21 -29.21
CA PRO A 21 -152.66 -70.66 -29.76
C PRO A 21 -152.76 -70.93 -31.26
N GLU A 22 -153.97 -71.10 -31.76
CA GLU A 22 -154.20 -71.19 -33.20
C GLU A 22 -154.06 -69.82 -33.86
N LEU A 23 -153.88 -69.80 -35.19
CA LEU A 23 -153.83 -68.56 -35.97
C LEU A 23 -155.17 -67.83 -35.83
N ALA A 24 -155.17 -66.64 -35.22
CA ALA A 24 -156.38 -65.86 -35.06
C ALA A 24 -156.73 -65.14 -36.36
N GLN A 25 -157.93 -65.36 -36.86
CA GLN A 25 -158.49 -64.69 -38.05
C GLN A 25 -159.79 -63.98 -37.69
N SER A 26 -160.06 -62.87 -38.37
CA SER A 26 -161.32 -62.13 -38.22
C SER A 26 -162.55 -63.03 -38.55
N PRO A 27 -163.62 -63.02 -37.72
CA PRO A 27 -163.82 -62.17 -36.54
C PRO A 27 -163.00 -62.66 -35.34
N PHE A 28 -162.26 -61.75 -34.72
CA PHE A 28 -161.48 -62.03 -33.52
C PHE A 28 -162.42 -62.21 -32.31
N SER A 29 -162.32 -63.37 -31.66
CA SER A 29 -163.13 -63.69 -30.48
C SER A 29 -162.34 -63.53 -29.18
N ILE A 30 -163.06 -63.36 -28.07
CA ILE A 30 -162.47 -63.40 -26.71
C ILE A 30 -161.70 -64.71 -26.48
N ASN A 31 -162.12 -65.81 -27.12
CA ASN A 31 -161.42 -67.09 -27.00
C ASN A 31 -159.99 -67.03 -27.57
N HIS A 32 -159.77 -66.34 -28.69
CA HIS A 32 -158.42 -66.11 -29.22
C HIS A 32 -157.53 -65.34 -28.22
N LEU A 33 -158.10 -64.35 -27.51
CA LEU A 33 -157.37 -63.60 -26.49
C LEU A 33 -157.06 -64.45 -25.26
N VAL A 34 -158.01 -65.26 -24.80
CA VAL A 34 -157.81 -66.19 -23.68
C VAL A 34 -156.70 -67.19 -24.03
N GLN A 35 -156.70 -67.76 -25.23
CA GLN A 35 -155.61 -68.63 -25.69
C GLN A 35 -154.25 -67.91 -25.69
N ALA A 36 -154.19 -66.67 -26.20
CA ALA A 36 -152.96 -65.87 -26.19
C ALA A 36 -152.46 -65.56 -24.76
N ILE A 37 -153.35 -65.26 -23.81
CA ILE A 37 -153.01 -65.02 -22.40
C ILE A 37 -152.56 -66.31 -21.70
N CYS A 38 -153.22 -67.44 -21.97
CA CYS A 38 -152.78 -68.72 -21.45
C CYS A 38 -151.37 -69.07 -21.96
N TYR A 39 -151.10 -68.81 -23.24
CA TYR A 39 -149.80 -69.04 -23.85
C TYR A 39 -148.72 -68.13 -23.29
N THR A 40 -148.99 -66.83 -23.06
CA THR A 40 -148.03 -65.93 -22.40
C THR A 40 -147.69 -66.42 -20.99
N TYR A 41 -148.68 -66.88 -20.23
CA TYR A 41 -148.47 -67.42 -18.89
C TYR A 41 -147.65 -68.73 -18.91
N GLN A 42 -147.94 -69.63 -19.83
CA GLN A 42 -147.17 -70.87 -20.01
C GLN A 42 -145.71 -70.55 -20.38
N LEU A 43 -145.47 -69.63 -21.32
CA LEU A 43 -144.12 -69.17 -21.66
C LEU A 43 -143.41 -68.50 -20.49
N HIS A 44 -144.12 -67.75 -19.65
CA HIS A 44 -143.56 -67.16 -18.43
C HIS A 44 -143.08 -68.26 -17.47
N SER A 45 -143.95 -69.23 -17.18
CA SER A 45 -143.60 -70.36 -16.31
C SER A 45 -142.43 -71.18 -16.87
N PHE A 46 -142.37 -71.36 -18.20
CA PHE A 46 -141.27 -72.05 -18.87
C PHE A 46 -139.97 -71.23 -18.83
N SER A 47 -140.05 -69.90 -18.95
CA SER A 47 -138.88 -69.03 -18.79
C SER A 47 -138.29 -69.09 -17.37
N LEU A 48 -139.13 -69.21 -16.35
CA LEU A 48 -138.70 -69.37 -14.95
C LEU A 48 -138.00 -70.71 -14.68
N SER A 49 -138.20 -71.71 -15.54
CA SER A 49 -137.46 -72.98 -15.50
C SER A 49 -136.04 -72.90 -16.08
N GLY A 50 -135.62 -71.73 -16.57
CA GLY A 50 -134.26 -71.45 -17.04
C GLY A 50 -134.09 -71.40 -18.56
N ASN A 51 -135.18 -71.43 -19.35
CA ASN A 51 -135.10 -71.34 -20.81
C ASN A 51 -135.10 -69.87 -21.29
N ALA A 52 -133.95 -69.36 -21.73
CA ALA A 52 -133.78 -67.97 -22.16
C ALA A 52 -134.61 -67.60 -23.41
N ALA A 53 -134.79 -68.53 -24.35
CA ALA A 53 -135.61 -68.29 -25.55
C ALA A 53 -137.09 -68.07 -25.20
N ALA A 54 -137.56 -68.71 -24.12
CA ALA A 54 -138.91 -68.51 -23.62
C ALA A 54 -139.14 -67.08 -23.09
N ALA A 55 -138.11 -66.39 -22.58
CA ALA A 55 -138.25 -65.02 -22.09
C ALA A 55 -138.45 -64.00 -23.24
N THR A 56 -137.71 -64.13 -24.34
CA THR A 56 -137.91 -63.32 -25.55
C THR A 56 -139.26 -63.61 -26.19
N THR A 57 -139.62 -64.90 -26.34
CA THR A 57 -140.92 -65.29 -26.90
C THR A 57 -142.07 -64.85 -25.98
N HIS A 58 -141.89 -64.85 -24.66
CA HIS A 58 -142.88 -64.33 -23.71
C HIS A 58 -143.15 -62.83 -23.90
N ALA A 59 -142.11 -62.02 -24.11
CA ALA A 59 -142.26 -60.59 -24.40
C ALA A 59 -143.00 -60.35 -25.73
N GLU A 60 -142.66 -61.10 -26.78
CA GLU A 60 -143.37 -61.06 -28.06
C GLU A 60 -144.83 -61.53 -27.92
N ALA A 61 -145.07 -62.54 -27.10
CA ALA A 61 -146.42 -63.04 -26.82
C ALA A 61 -147.24 -62.01 -26.02
N MET A 62 -146.61 -61.24 -25.12
CA MET A 62 -147.24 -60.11 -24.43
C MET A 62 -147.62 -58.97 -25.39
N ILE A 63 -146.82 -58.74 -26.43
CA ILE A 63 -147.18 -57.80 -27.50
C ILE A 63 -148.33 -58.39 -28.34
N HIS A 64 -148.28 -59.68 -28.66
CA HIS A 64 -149.32 -60.37 -29.42
C HIS A 64 -150.68 -60.33 -28.71
N GLN A 65 -150.78 -60.66 -27.42
CA GLN A 65 -152.03 -60.54 -26.65
C GLN A 65 -152.59 -59.11 -26.69
N THR A 66 -151.71 -58.10 -26.65
CA THR A 66 -152.12 -56.69 -26.68
C THR A 66 -152.66 -56.31 -28.06
N ARG A 67 -152.00 -56.76 -29.13
CA ARG A 67 -152.50 -56.58 -30.50
C ARG A 67 -153.85 -57.25 -30.70
N LEU A 68 -154.04 -58.45 -30.14
CA LEU A 68 -155.26 -59.24 -30.30
C LEU A 68 -156.42 -58.67 -29.46
N ALA A 69 -156.16 -58.21 -28.24
CA ALA A 69 -157.11 -57.45 -27.44
C ALA A 69 -157.55 -56.17 -28.16
N ASN A 70 -156.61 -55.42 -28.74
CA ASN A 70 -156.92 -54.23 -29.52
C ASN A 70 -157.73 -54.58 -30.77
N ALA A 71 -157.42 -55.66 -31.48
CA ALA A 71 -158.16 -56.09 -32.66
C ALA A 71 -159.63 -56.47 -32.31
N ILE A 72 -159.85 -57.19 -31.20
CA ILE A 72 -161.21 -57.52 -30.71
C ILE A 72 -161.98 -56.25 -30.35
N ILE A 73 -161.34 -55.30 -29.66
CA ILE A 73 -161.96 -54.03 -29.28
C ILE A 73 -162.36 -53.23 -30.52
N GLN A 74 -161.47 -53.16 -31.52
CA GLN A 74 -161.74 -52.44 -32.77
C GLN A 74 -162.84 -53.09 -33.61
N GLU A 75 -162.96 -54.43 -33.64
CA GLU A 75 -164.07 -55.10 -34.33
C GLU A 75 -165.41 -54.93 -33.61
N LYS A 76 -165.40 -54.95 -32.27
CA LYS A 76 -166.62 -54.84 -31.46
C LYS A 76 -167.13 -53.39 -31.35
N TYR A 77 -166.21 -52.42 -31.37
CA TYR A 77 -166.49 -50.99 -31.21
C TYR A 77 -165.71 -50.16 -32.26
N PRO A 78 -166.05 -50.28 -33.55
CA PRO A 78 -165.28 -49.69 -34.66
C PRO A 78 -165.21 -48.15 -34.63
N THR A 79 -166.13 -47.49 -33.94
CA THR A 79 -166.22 -46.01 -33.89
C THR A 79 -165.68 -45.38 -32.61
N GLU A 80 -165.38 -46.14 -31.55
CA GLU A 80 -165.04 -45.57 -30.24
C GLU A 80 -163.54 -45.26 -30.04
N PHE A 81 -162.65 -45.84 -30.86
CA PHE A 81 -161.19 -45.78 -30.61
C PHE A 81 -160.35 -45.10 -31.70
N HIS A 82 -160.97 -44.39 -32.66
CA HIS A 82 -160.23 -43.63 -33.69
C HIS A 82 -159.49 -42.37 -33.18
N ASN A 83 -159.64 -42.00 -31.91
CA ASN A 83 -159.07 -40.77 -31.35
C ASN A 83 -157.77 -40.97 -30.53
N SER A 84 -157.03 -42.06 -30.75
CA SER A 84 -155.65 -42.16 -30.27
C SER A 84 -154.72 -41.45 -31.27
N PRO A 85 -153.85 -40.51 -30.86
CA PRO A 85 -153.00 -39.78 -31.80
C PRO A 85 -152.17 -40.78 -32.62
N PRO A 86 -152.13 -40.64 -33.96
CA PRO A 86 -151.42 -41.59 -34.81
C PRO A 86 -149.94 -41.62 -34.41
N VAL A 87 -149.35 -42.81 -34.31
CA VAL A 87 -147.93 -43.04 -33.97
C VAL A 87 -146.98 -42.13 -34.78
N ASN A 88 -147.38 -41.73 -35.99
CA ASN A 88 -146.68 -40.75 -36.83
C ASN A 88 -146.44 -39.38 -36.16
N ASN A 89 -147.35 -38.91 -35.29
CA ASN A 89 -147.21 -37.63 -34.58
C ASN A 89 -146.09 -37.71 -33.53
N LEU A 90 -146.01 -38.82 -32.78
CA LEU A 90 -144.93 -39.02 -31.81
C LEU A 90 -143.56 -39.15 -32.49
N VAL A 91 -143.48 -39.87 -33.60
CA VAL A 91 -142.24 -39.98 -34.40
C VAL A 91 -141.79 -38.61 -34.92
N GLN A 92 -142.73 -37.76 -35.35
CA GLN A 92 -142.42 -36.40 -35.78
C GLN A 92 -141.91 -35.53 -34.63
N GLN A 93 -142.57 -35.56 -33.47
CA GLN A 93 -142.12 -34.81 -32.27
C GLN A 93 -140.73 -35.23 -31.80
N ILE A 94 -140.44 -36.54 -31.82
CA ILE A 94 -139.10 -37.06 -31.49
C ILE A 94 -138.08 -36.57 -32.51
N SER A 95 -138.40 -36.63 -33.80
CA SER A 95 -137.51 -36.15 -34.88
C SER A 95 -137.21 -34.66 -34.74
N ASP A 96 -138.22 -33.84 -34.48
CA ASP A 96 -138.08 -32.40 -34.30
C ASP A 96 -137.25 -32.06 -33.04
N ALA A 97 -137.49 -32.79 -31.93
CA ALA A 97 -136.73 -32.63 -30.69
C ALA A 97 -135.25 -33.03 -30.86
N VAL A 98 -134.99 -34.14 -31.56
CA VAL A 98 -133.64 -34.59 -31.88
C VAL A 98 -132.96 -33.59 -32.81
N ALA A 99 -133.62 -33.13 -33.88
CA ALA A 99 -133.08 -32.13 -34.79
C ALA A 99 -132.73 -30.83 -34.06
N LYS A 100 -133.63 -30.31 -33.22
CA LYS A 100 -133.39 -29.11 -32.41
C LYS A 100 -132.19 -29.28 -31.48
N SER A 101 -132.11 -30.41 -30.77
CA SER A 101 -131.01 -30.72 -29.85
C SER A 101 -129.66 -30.86 -30.59
N VAL A 102 -129.63 -31.59 -31.69
CA VAL A 102 -128.43 -31.79 -32.52
C VAL A 102 -127.96 -30.47 -33.11
N ASN A 103 -128.86 -29.67 -33.67
CA ASN A 103 -128.51 -28.36 -34.22
C ASN A 103 -127.91 -27.43 -33.16
N ALA A 104 -128.52 -27.35 -31.97
CA ALA A 104 -127.97 -26.56 -30.86
C ALA A 104 -126.56 -27.03 -30.44
N ARG A 105 -126.31 -28.34 -30.44
CA ARG A 105 -124.97 -28.91 -30.17
C ARG A 105 -123.98 -28.58 -31.29
N ILE A 106 -124.39 -28.63 -32.55
CA ILE A 106 -123.56 -28.25 -33.70
C ILE A 106 -123.19 -26.77 -33.61
N ASP A 107 -124.14 -25.89 -33.30
CA ASP A 107 -123.89 -24.45 -33.17
C ASP A 107 -122.91 -24.15 -32.01
N ALA A 108 -123.08 -24.82 -30.88
CA ALA A 108 -122.16 -24.72 -29.75
C ALA A 108 -120.76 -25.22 -30.11
N LEU A 109 -120.65 -26.36 -30.80
CA LEU A 109 -119.37 -26.89 -31.27
C LEU A 109 -118.70 -25.94 -32.27
N ASN A 110 -119.44 -25.42 -33.25
CA ASN A 110 -118.92 -24.48 -34.23
C ASN A 110 -118.41 -23.19 -33.55
N THR A 111 -119.13 -22.71 -32.53
CA THR A 111 -118.72 -21.55 -31.74
C THR A 111 -117.41 -21.82 -31.00
N ASN A 112 -117.33 -22.94 -30.27
CA ASN A 112 -116.11 -23.34 -29.54
C ASN A 112 -114.91 -23.57 -30.48
N ILE A 113 -115.13 -24.17 -31.65
CA ILE A 113 -114.08 -24.38 -32.66
C ILE A 113 -113.58 -23.04 -33.19
N ARG A 114 -114.48 -22.10 -33.50
CA ARG A 114 -114.11 -20.76 -33.98
C ARG A 114 -113.29 -20.00 -32.93
N GLU A 115 -113.76 -19.96 -31.69
CA GLU A 115 -113.04 -19.29 -30.59
C GLU A 115 -111.70 -19.96 -30.28
N GLY A 116 -111.65 -21.30 -30.30
CA GLY A 116 -110.42 -22.06 -30.14
C GLY A 116 -109.41 -21.76 -31.25
N LYS A 117 -109.87 -21.66 -32.50
CA LYS A 117 -109.04 -21.29 -33.66
C LYS A 117 -108.50 -19.86 -33.50
N GLU A 118 -109.37 -18.89 -33.22
CA GLU A 118 -108.97 -17.49 -33.02
C GLU A 118 -107.96 -17.34 -31.86
N GLY A 119 -108.18 -18.07 -30.76
CA GLY A 119 -107.27 -18.10 -29.62
C GLY A 119 -105.91 -18.72 -29.96
N LEU A 120 -105.88 -19.80 -30.74
CA LEU A 120 -104.63 -20.42 -31.21
C LEU A 120 -103.88 -19.53 -32.19
N GLU A 121 -104.57 -18.89 -33.14
CA GLU A 121 -103.99 -17.93 -34.09
C GLU A 121 -103.36 -16.74 -33.35
N SER A 122 -104.07 -16.17 -32.37
CA SER A 122 -103.55 -15.08 -31.53
C SER A 122 -102.29 -15.50 -30.76
N ARG A 123 -102.29 -16.70 -30.15
CA ARG A 123 -101.11 -17.25 -29.45
C ARG A 123 -99.94 -17.52 -30.39
N LEU A 124 -100.21 -18.00 -31.60
CA LEU A 124 -99.19 -18.26 -32.61
C LEU A 124 -98.53 -16.95 -33.07
N ILE A 125 -99.32 -15.93 -33.38
CA ILE A 125 -98.82 -14.59 -33.73
C ILE A 125 -97.97 -14.01 -32.60
N GLY A 126 -98.46 -14.08 -31.36
CA GLY A 126 -97.71 -13.61 -30.18
C GLY A 126 -96.41 -14.37 -29.95
N THR A 127 -96.40 -15.68 -30.20
CA THR A 127 -95.19 -16.50 -30.10
C THR A 127 -94.18 -16.16 -31.19
N ASN A 128 -94.62 -16.02 -32.44
CA ASN A 128 -93.75 -15.64 -33.56
C ASN A 128 -93.11 -14.27 -33.33
N LYS A 129 -93.87 -13.28 -32.86
CA LYS A 129 -93.32 -11.97 -32.52
C LYS A 129 -92.22 -12.04 -31.46
N ARG A 130 -92.43 -12.84 -30.40
CA ARG A 130 -91.42 -13.05 -29.35
C ARG A 130 -90.18 -13.78 -29.87
N LEU A 131 -90.36 -14.74 -30.79
CA LEU A 131 -89.25 -15.43 -31.45
C LEU A 131 -88.43 -14.45 -32.29
N ASP A 132 -89.08 -13.62 -33.12
CA ASP A 132 -88.40 -12.61 -33.94
C ASP A 132 -87.61 -11.60 -33.10
N GLU A 133 -88.20 -11.11 -32.00
CA GLU A 133 -87.51 -10.23 -31.04
C GLU A 133 -86.31 -10.93 -30.37
N THR A 134 -86.45 -12.21 -30.05
CA THR A 134 -85.35 -13.01 -29.46
C THR A 134 -84.23 -13.21 -30.46
N ILE A 135 -84.54 -13.53 -31.71
CA ILE A 135 -83.56 -13.67 -32.80
C ILE A 135 -82.78 -12.37 -32.98
N LYS A 136 -83.47 -11.22 -33.06
CA LYS A 136 -82.80 -9.91 -33.17
C LYS A 136 -81.84 -9.63 -32.02
N ARG A 137 -82.24 -9.95 -30.78
CA ARG A 137 -81.39 -9.78 -29.59
C ARG A 137 -80.18 -10.72 -29.61
N LEU A 138 -80.33 -11.93 -30.12
CA LEU A 138 -79.22 -12.87 -30.29
C LEU A 138 -78.24 -12.37 -31.35
N ASP A 139 -78.73 -11.87 -32.49
CA ASP A 139 -77.88 -11.29 -33.54
C ASP A 139 -77.07 -10.09 -33.04
N GLU A 140 -77.70 -9.20 -32.27
CA GLU A 140 -77.01 -8.06 -31.65
C GLU A 140 -75.98 -8.52 -30.62
N THR A 141 -76.30 -9.53 -29.82
CA THR A 141 -75.37 -10.11 -28.84
C THR A 141 -74.17 -10.74 -29.54
N ASN A 142 -74.39 -11.49 -30.63
CA ASN A 142 -73.31 -12.08 -31.42
C ASN A 142 -72.39 -11.01 -32.01
N LYS A 143 -72.94 -9.94 -32.60
CA LYS A 143 -72.13 -8.81 -33.09
C LYS A 143 -71.27 -8.19 -32.00
N ARG A 144 -71.84 -7.97 -30.81
CA ARG A 144 -71.08 -7.42 -29.67
C ARG A 144 -69.96 -8.36 -29.21
N LEU A 145 -70.19 -9.68 -29.23
CA LEU A 145 -69.18 -10.66 -28.90
C LEU A 145 -68.05 -10.69 -29.95
N ASP A 146 -68.39 -10.58 -31.23
CA ASP A 146 -67.41 -10.50 -32.31
C ASP A 146 -66.55 -9.24 -32.17
N ASP A 147 -67.16 -8.08 -31.94
CA ASP A 147 -66.46 -6.80 -31.72
C ASP A 147 -65.51 -6.87 -30.52
N VAL A 148 -65.96 -7.44 -29.39
CA VAL A 148 -65.14 -7.64 -28.19
C VAL A 148 -63.98 -8.59 -28.48
N THR A 149 -64.23 -9.68 -29.20
CA THR A 149 -63.20 -10.68 -29.54
C THR A 149 -62.15 -10.07 -30.44
N MET A 150 -62.55 -9.40 -31.52
CA MET A 150 -61.64 -8.72 -32.45
C MET A 150 -60.85 -7.60 -31.75
N GLY A 151 -61.52 -6.78 -30.94
CA GLY A 151 -60.87 -5.71 -30.18
C GLY A 151 -59.86 -6.24 -29.16
N THR A 152 -60.17 -7.35 -28.50
CA THR A 152 -59.26 -7.99 -27.54
C THR A 152 -58.06 -8.61 -28.25
N ASN A 153 -58.27 -9.35 -29.33
CA ASN A 153 -57.19 -9.95 -30.12
C ASN A 153 -56.22 -8.88 -30.64
N LYS A 154 -56.75 -7.80 -31.23
CA LYS A 154 -55.92 -6.69 -31.70
C LYS A 154 -55.08 -6.07 -30.58
N ARG A 155 -55.66 -5.87 -29.40
CA ARG A 155 -54.94 -5.34 -28.23
C ARG A 155 -53.85 -6.29 -27.73
N LEU A 156 -54.09 -7.60 -27.78
CA LEU A 156 -53.10 -8.61 -27.43
C LEU A 156 -51.94 -8.63 -28.43
N ASP A 157 -52.25 -8.59 -29.73
CA ASP A 157 -51.24 -8.53 -30.79
C ASP A 157 -50.37 -7.27 -30.67
N ASP A 158 -51.00 -6.10 -30.52
CA ASP A 158 -50.29 -4.82 -30.31
C ASP A 158 -49.37 -4.87 -29.08
N MET A 159 -49.84 -5.51 -28.01
CA MET A 159 -49.07 -5.66 -26.76
C MET A 159 -47.89 -6.62 -26.94
N ALA A 160 -48.09 -7.73 -27.65
CA ALA A 160 -47.03 -8.68 -27.97
C ALA A 160 -45.95 -8.02 -28.83
N THR A 161 -46.33 -7.31 -29.89
CA THR A 161 -45.39 -6.58 -30.76
C THR A 161 -44.59 -5.54 -29.98
N ARG A 162 -45.25 -4.69 -29.17
CA ARG A 162 -44.53 -3.68 -28.35
C ARG A 162 -43.59 -4.32 -27.33
N THR A 163 -44.00 -5.44 -26.74
CA THR A 163 -43.18 -6.15 -25.75
C THR A 163 -41.94 -6.74 -26.40
N ASN A 164 -42.09 -7.41 -27.56
CA ASN A 164 -40.97 -7.95 -28.32
C ASN A 164 -40.00 -6.85 -28.75
N GLN A 165 -40.51 -5.74 -29.30
CA GLN A 165 -39.64 -4.61 -29.69
C GLN A 165 -38.84 -4.06 -28.51
N ARG A 166 -39.46 -3.92 -27.33
CA ARG A 166 -38.75 -3.46 -26.13
C ARG A 166 -37.67 -4.44 -25.68
N PHE A 167 -37.89 -5.74 -25.84
CA PHE A 167 -36.86 -6.75 -25.56
C PHE A 167 -35.72 -6.66 -26.56
N ASP A 168 -36.00 -6.54 -27.86
CA ASP A 168 -34.98 -6.40 -28.89
C ASP A 168 -34.13 -5.14 -28.69
N ASP A 169 -34.76 -4.01 -28.37
CA ASP A 169 -34.07 -2.76 -28.05
C ASP A 169 -33.17 -2.92 -26.82
N MET A 170 -33.64 -3.63 -25.78
CA MET A 170 -32.89 -3.88 -24.56
C MET A 170 -31.69 -4.79 -24.79
N ILE A 171 -31.86 -5.88 -25.55
CA ILE A 171 -30.79 -6.80 -25.94
C ILE A 171 -29.74 -6.03 -26.75
N THR A 172 -30.16 -5.30 -27.77
CA THR A 172 -29.27 -4.51 -28.63
C THR A 172 -28.50 -3.47 -27.81
N GLY A 173 -29.18 -2.72 -26.95
CA GLY A 173 -28.55 -1.71 -26.09
C GLY A 173 -27.57 -2.33 -25.08
N THR A 174 -27.88 -3.50 -24.54
CA THR A 174 -27.00 -4.22 -23.60
C THR A 174 -25.76 -4.75 -24.30
N ASN A 175 -25.91 -5.39 -25.47
CA ASN A 175 -24.79 -5.89 -26.27
C ASN A 175 -23.82 -4.77 -26.63
N LYS A 176 -24.33 -3.63 -27.12
CA LYS A 176 -23.48 -2.46 -27.43
C LYS A 176 -22.69 -1.98 -26.21
N ARG A 177 -23.32 -1.92 -25.03
CA ARG A 177 -22.63 -1.53 -23.80
C ARG A 177 -21.57 -2.53 -23.36
N LEU A 178 -21.80 -3.83 -23.58
CA LEU A 178 -20.82 -4.88 -23.31
C LEU A 178 -19.64 -4.78 -24.27
N ASP A 179 -19.89 -4.57 -25.57
CA ASP A 179 -18.85 -4.38 -26.57
C ASP A 179 -17.98 -3.15 -26.24
N ASP A 180 -18.61 -2.00 -25.96
CA ASP A 180 -17.90 -0.78 -25.55
C ASP A 180 -17.03 -1.01 -24.30
N MET A 181 -17.54 -1.80 -23.34
CA MET A 181 -16.82 -2.13 -22.11
C MET A 181 -15.63 -3.07 -22.38
N ALA A 182 -15.82 -4.06 -23.24
CA ALA A 182 -14.75 -4.97 -23.67
C ALA A 182 -13.65 -4.20 -24.40
N THR A 183 -13.99 -3.32 -25.34
CA THR A 183 -13.03 -2.48 -26.05
C THR A 183 -12.22 -1.61 -25.08
N ARG A 184 -12.87 -0.89 -24.15
CA ARG A 184 -12.17 -0.06 -23.16
C ARG A 184 -11.27 -0.88 -22.23
N THR A 185 -11.71 -2.09 -21.86
CA THR A 185 -10.93 -2.97 -20.99
C THR A 185 -9.68 -3.46 -21.71
N ASN A 186 -9.81 -3.90 -22.97
CA ASN A 186 -8.67 -4.31 -23.79
C ASN A 186 -7.68 -3.17 -23.99
N GLN A 187 -8.15 -1.95 -24.31
CA GLN A 187 -7.26 -0.79 -24.44
C GLN A 187 -6.47 -0.51 -23.15
N ARG A 188 -7.11 -0.62 -21.99
CA ARG A 188 -6.42 -0.45 -20.70
C ARG A 188 -5.38 -1.55 -20.45
N PHE A 189 -5.64 -2.78 -20.87
CA PHE A 189 -4.65 -3.86 -20.80
C PHE A 189 -3.46 -3.57 -21.73
N ASP A 190 -3.72 -3.13 -22.96
CA ASP A 190 -2.65 -2.75 -23.90
C ASP A 190 -1.79 -1.62 -23.33
N ASP A 191 -2.40 -0.60 -22.74
CA ASP A 191 -1.69 0.52 -22.10
C ASP A 191 -0.82 0.05 -20.91
N LEU A 192 -1.35 -0.89 -20.09
CA LEU A 192 -0.62 -1.49 -18.97
C LEU A 192 0.56 -2.33 -19.45
N ASP A 193 0.38 -3.11 -20.51
CA ASP A 193 1.45 -3.90 -21.12
C ASP A 193 2.57 -2.99 -21.65
N GLN A 194 2.22 -1.91 -22.35
CA GLN A 194 3.21 -0.93 -22.81
C GLN A 194 3.97 -0.28 -21.64
N SER A 195 3.26 0.12 -20.59
CA SER A 195 3.87 0.69 -19.38
C SER A 195 4.83 -0.30 -18.71
N THR A 196 4.46 -1.58 -18.64
CA THR A 196 5.29 -2.65 -18.10
C THR A 196 6.56 -2.86 -18.93
N ILE A 197 6.43 -2.91 -20.26
CA ILE A 197 7.57 -3.01 -21.18
C ILE A 197 8.54 -1.84 -21.00
N LEU A 198 8.03 -0.61 -20.92
CA LEU A 198 8.85 0.58 -20.70
C LEU A 198 9.56 0.55 -19.34
N THR A 199 8.87 0.09 -18.30
CA THR A 199 9.45 -0.06 -16.95
C THR A 199 10.58 -1.09 -16.96
N ASN A 200 10.38 -2.25 -17.60
CA ASN A 200 11.41 -3.27 -17.74
C ASN A 200 12.64 -2.73 -18.49
N ARG A 201 12.45 -2.00 -19.60
CA ARG A 201 13.56 -1.36 -20.30
C ARG A 201 14.35 -0.39 -19.43
N ARG A 202 13.67 0.41 -18.61
CA ARG A 202 14.32 1.34 -17.67
C ARG A 202 15.09 0.60 -16.58
N LEU A 203 14.57 -0.52 -16.10
CA LEU A 203 15.25 -1.39 -15.14
C LEU A 203 16.51 -2.01 -15.76
N ASP A 204 16.42 -2.52 -16.99
CA ASP A 204 17.58 -3.08 -17.71
C ASP A 204 18.69 -2.03 -17.89
N GLU A 205 18.33 -0.81 -18.28
CA GLU A 205 19.28 0.29 -18.40
C GLU A 205 19.91 0.66 -17.05
N ALA A 206 19.12 0.72 -15.99
CA ALA A 206 19.62 0.98 -14.64
C ALA A 206 20.59 -0.13 -14.17
N ASN A 207 20.26 -1.40 -14.41
CA ASN A 207 21.13 -2.54 -14.12
C ASN A 207 22.46 -2.43 -14.87
N LYS A 208 22.42 -2.11 -16.17
CA LYS A 208 23.64 -1.90 -16.96
C LYS A 208 24.52 -0.77 -16.41
N ARG A 209 23.93 0.35 -15.97
CA ARG A 209 24.66 1.44 -15.32
C ARG A 209 25.26 1.01 -13.98
N LEU A 210 24.55 0.20 -13.20
CA LEU A 210 25.06 -0.35 -11.94
C LEU A 210 26.24 -1.27 -12.19
N GLU A 211 26.16 -2.19 -13.16
CA GLU A 211 27.29 -3.05 -13.57
C GLU A 211 28.53 -2.23 -13.96
N GLN A 212 28.35 -1.16 -14.74
CA GLN A 212 29.43 -0.25 -15.10
C GLN A 212 30.05 0.46 -13.89
N ARG A 213 29.24 0.86 -12.90
CA ARG A 213 29.73 1.47 -11.67
C ARG A 213 30.47 0.44 -10.80
N THR A 214 29.94 -0.77 -10.66
CA THR A 214 30.59 -1.86 -9.93
C THR A 214 31.96 -2.17 -10.53
N THR A 215 32.05 -2.38 -11.84
CA THR A 215 33.34 -2.62 -12.52
C THR A 215 34.33 -1.46 -12.38
N THR A 216 33.83 -0.22 -12.32
CA THR A 216 34.68 0.96 -12.05
C THR A 216 35.19 0.96 -10.62
N ILE A 217 34.33 0.64 -9.65
CA ILE A 217 34.70 0.52 -8.24
C ILE A 217 35.74 -0.60 -8.06
N ASP A 218 35.55 -1.76 -8.69
CA ASP A 218 36.50 -2.88 -8.64
C ASP A 218 37.90 -2.46 -9.12
N LYS A 219 37.98 -1.68 -10.21
CA LYS A 219 39.24 -1.12 -10.70
C LYS A 219 39.87 -0.15 -9.69
N PHE A 220 39.07 0.73 -9.08
CA PHE A 220 39.56 1.64 -8.04
C PHE A 220 40.08 0.90 -6.81
N MET A 221 39.36 -0.14 -6.36
CA MET A 221 39.78 -0.97 -5.23
C MET A 221 41.10 -1.68 -5.53
N SER A 222 41.21 -2.32 -6.69
CA SER A 222 42.45 -2.99 -7.12
C SER A 222 43.66 -2.04 -7.18
N ASN A 223 43.46 -0.83 -7.70
CA ASN A 223 44.50 0.20 -7.71
C ASN A 223 44.89 0.64 -6.28
N THR A 224 43.90 0.78 -5.39
CA THR A 224 44.12 1.17 -3.99
C THR A 224 44.89 0.08 -3.23
N GLU A 225 44.53 -1.19 -3.43
CA GLU A 225 45.24 -2.34 -2.88
C GLU A 225 46.70 -2.38 -3.34
N LYS A 226 46.94 -2.12 -4.63
CA LYS A 226 48.29 -2.06 -5.19
C LYS A 226 49.12 -0.94 -4.54
N LEU A 227 48.59 0.29 -4.49
CA LEU A 227 49.25 1.43 -3.83
C LEU A 227 49.54 1.15 -2.36
N LEU A 228 48.59 0.54 -1.64
CA LEU A 228 48.76 0.15 -0.25
C LEU A 228 49.90 -0.87 -0.09
N GLY A 229 50.00 -1.84 -1.00
CA GLY A 229 51.12 -2.78 -1.06
C GLY A 229 52.47 -2.08 -1.28
N GLU A 230 52.55 -1.13 -2.21
CA GLU A 230 53.75 -0.33 -2.47
C GLU A 230 54.17 0.51 -1.25
N HIS A 231 53.21 1.15 -0.57
CA HIS A 231 53.45 1.87 0.68
C HIS A 231 53.92 0.95 1.80
N THR A 232 53.33 -0.23 1.94
CA THR A 232 53.73 -1.25 2.93
C THR A 232 55.17 -1.70 2.73
N ASN A 233 55.56 -1.95 1.47
CA ASN A 233 56.94 -2.29 1.12
C ASN A 233 57.91 -1.14 1.44
N SER A 234 57.52 0.10 1.13
CA SER A 234 58.30 1.29 1.44
C SER A 234 58.49 1.49 2.96
N LEU A 235 57.42 1.28 3.75
CA LEU A 235 57.47 1.34 5.21
C LEU A 235 58.43 0.28 5.76
N THR A 236 58.33 -0.96 5.28
CA THR A 236 59.23 -2.06 5.65
C THR A 236 60.70 -1.72 5.34
N SER A 237 60.95 -1.06 4.20
CA SER A 237 62.28 -0.56 3.84
C SER A 237 62.76 0.53 4.79
N LEU A 238 61.92 1.52 5.12
CA LEU A 238 62.25 2.58 6.09
C LEU A 238 62.54 2.00 7.48
N GLU A 239 61.73 1.05 7.95
CA GLU A 239 61.97 0.35 9.21
C GLU A 239 63.32 -0.36 9.23
N SER A 240 63.73 -1.01 8.13
CA SER A 240 65.04 -1.65 8.07
C SER A 240 66.20 -0.65 8.08
N LYS A 241 66.05 0.49 7.38
CA LYS A 241 67.00 1.62 7.44
C LYS A 241 67.08 2.22 8.85
N LEU A 242 65.94 2.41 9.52
CA LEU A 242 65.88 2.90 10.90
C LEU A 242 66.63 1.94 11.84
N ARG A 243 66.38 0.63 11.76
CA ARG A 243 67.11 -0.39 12.53
C ARG A 243 68.61 -0.38 12.28
N SER A 244 69.05 0.00 11.07
CA SER A 244 70.47 0.16 10.76
C SER A 244 71.06 1.42 11.41
N LEU A 245 70.34 2.55 11.34
CA LEU A 245 70.75 3.80 12.00
C LEU A 245 70.79 3.69 13.52
N GLU A 246 69.82 2.99 14.11
CA GLU A 246 69.80 2.71 15.55
C GLU A 246 71.03 1.89 15.97
N ARG A 247 71.45 0.91 15.16
CA ARG A 247 72.70 0.17 15.37
C ARG A 247 73.93 1.07 15.30
N THR A 248 74.10 1.83 14.21
CA THR A 248 75.29 2.70 14.06
C THR A 248 75.34 3.78 15.12
N THR A 249 74.20 4.31 15.56
CA THR A 249 74.12 5.27 16.67
C THR A 249 74.49 4.60 17.99
N GLY A 250 74.05 3.35 18.22
CA GLY A 250 74.46 2.54 19.37
C GLY A 250 75.97 2.26 19.38
N GLU A 251 76.54 1.89 18.24
CA GLU A 251 77.98 1.69 18.03
C GLU A 251 78.78 2.98 18.22
N LEU A 252 78.30 4.11 17.70
CA LEU A 252 78.90 5.42 17.94
C LEU A 252 78.86 5.78 19.44
N LYS A 253 77.74 5.54 20.11
CA LYS A 253 77.60 5.78 21.55
C LYS A 253 78.59 4.95 22.36
N THR A 254 78.76 3.66 22.04
CA THR A 254 79.74 2.80 22.70
C THR A 254 81.17 3.19 22.32
N ALA A 255 81.44 3.57 21.07
CA ALA A 255 82.75 4.05 20.63
C ALA A 255 83.15 5.35 21.34
N VAL A 256 82.24 6.32 21.46
CA VAL A 256 82.43 7.56 22.23
C VAL A 256 82.71 7.24 23.71
N ALA A 257 81.97 6.31 24.31
CA ALA A 257 82.25 5.86 25.68
C ALA A 257 83.63 5.19 25.84
N ASN A 258 84.18 4.61 24.77
CA ASN A 258 85.45 3.88 24.76
C ASN A 258 86.64 4.69 24.18
N ILE A 259 86.49 5.99 23.91
CA ILE A 259 87.62 6.83 23.48
C ILE A 259 88.70 6.81 24.58
N PRO A 260 89.91 6.28 24.31
CA PRO A 260 90.96 6.17 25.31
C PRO A 260 91.39 7.57 25.74
N GLY A 261 90.97 7.95 26.94
CA GLY A 261 91.24 9.24 27.53
C GLY A 261 90.09 10.25 27.51
N GLY A 262 88.85 9.87 27.18
CA GLY A 262 87.67 10.69 27.49
C GLY A 262 87.50 10.89 29.01
N ASP A 263 87.56 9.79 29.76
CA ASP A 263 87.70 9.82 31.22
C ASP A 263 89.01 10.48 31.66
N ARG A 264 90.12 10.34 30.90
CA ARG A 264 91.37 11.04 31.26
C ARG A 264 91.29 12.54 31.01
N PHE A 265 90.56 13.04 30.02
CA PHE A 265 90.41 14.48 29.82
C PHE A 265 89.57 15.06 30.96
N GLU A 266 88.45 14.42 31.31
CA GLU A 266 87.64 14.82 32.46
C GLU A 266 88.41 14.65 33.78
N THR A 267 89.19 13.58 33.96
CA THR A 267 89.99 13.33 35.18
C THR A 267 91.26 14.18 35.24
N THR A 268 91.92 14.49 34.12
CA THR A 268 93.12 15.35 34.05
C THR A 268 92.73 16.81 34.19
N VAL A 269 91.61 17.26 33.63
CA VAL A 269 91.08 18.61 33.87
C VAL A 269 90.56 18.73 35.31
N LYS A 270 89.83 17.74 35.84
CA LYS A 270 89.48 17.72 37.28
C LYS A 270 90.73 17.64 38.15
N ALA A 271 91.76 16.86 37.82
CA ALA A 271 92.98 16.76 38.61
C ALA A 271 93.83 18.04 38.53
N LEU A 272 93.95 18.70 37.37
CA LEU A 272 94.60 20.01 37.24
C LEU A 272 93.87 21.08 38.05
N ILE A 273 92.53 21.15 37.96
CA ILE A 273 91.74 22.07 38.78
C ILE A 273 91.87 21.72 40.27
N THR A 274 91.85 20.44 40.67
CA THR A 274 91.96 20.07 42.08
C THR A 274 93.38 20.28 42.64
N THR A 275 94.41 20.14 41.80
CA THR A 275 95.83 20.33 42.18
C THR A 275 96.19 21.81 42.21
N GLU A 276 95.78 22.60 41.22
CA GLU A 276 95.99 24.05 41.23
C GLU A 276 95.13 24.72 42.31
N LEU A 277 93.87 24.34 42.50
CA LEU A 277 93.02 24.87 43.57
C LEU A 277 93.49 24.39 44.96
N GLY A 278 94.11 23.21 45.05
CA GLY A 278 94.77 22.69 46.26
C GLY A 278 96.07 23.42 46.60
N SER A 279 96.90 23.71 45.60
CA SER A 279 98.12 24.54 45.73
C SER A 279 97.76 25.97 46.13
N LEU A 280 96.77 26.56 45.47
CA LEU A 280 96.28 27.90 45.78
C LEU A 280 95.66 27.96 47.19
N LYS A 281 94.95 26.90 47.64
CA LYS A 281 94.46 26.80 49.02
C LYS A 281 95.58 26.64 50.04
N ALA A 282 96.64 25.90 49.74
CA ALA A 282 97.79 25.75 50.63
C ALA A 282 98.61 27.05 50.73
N ASP A 283 98.77 27.77 49.62
CA ASP A 283 99.43 29.07 49.58
C ASP A 283 98.62 30.15 50.32
N VAL A 284 97.29 30.14 50.17
CA VAL A 284 96.37 31.02 50.93
C VAL A 284 96.32 30.65 52.41
N ALA A 285 96.42 29.36 52.77
CA ALA A 285 96.50 28.92 54.17
C ALA A 285 97.84 29.30 54.81
N ALA A 286 98.96 29.21 54.09
CA ALA A 286 100.28 29.64 54.58
C ALA A 286 100.40 31.17 54.68
N LEU A 287 99.74 31.92 53.79
CA LEU A 287 99.58 33.36 53.91
C LEU A 287 98.70 33.74 55.11
N ARG A 288 97.68 32.93 55.41
CA ARG A 288 96.78 33.12 56.55
C ARG A 288 97.45 32.83 57.90
N ASP A 289 98.22 31.75 58.03
CA ASP A 289 98.98 31.44 59.27
C ASP A 289 100.06 32.49 59.56
N ARG A 290 100.62 33.13 58.53
CA ARG A 290 101.57 34.25 58.68
C ARG A 290 100.87 35.57 59.02
N LEU A 291 99.58 35.69 58.71
CA LEU A 291 98.74 36.81 59.11
C LEU A 291 98.22 36.66 60.55
N ASP A 292 98.01 35.43 61.02
CA ASP A 292 97.38 35.11 62.30
C ASP A 292 98.37 34.82 63.47
N GLY A 293 99.69 34.97 63.26
CA GLY A 293 100.70 34.94 64.34
C GLY A 293 100.94 36.32 65.00
N PRO A 294 101.25 36.40 66.31
CA PRO A 294 101.01 37.61 67.11
C PRO A 294 101.86 38.83 66.71
N GLY A 295 101.17 39.91 66.27
CA GLY A 295 101.73 41.26 66.03
C GLY A 295 101.16 42.00 64.81
N GLY A 296 100.38 41.35 63.96
CA GLY A 296 99.95 41.88 62.66
C GLY A 296 98.65 42.69 62.71
N LEU A 297 98.75 44.02 62.56
CA LEU A 297 97.78 44.92 61.87
C LEU A 297 98.14 46.42 62.00
N THR A 298 99.27 46.78 62.64
CA THR A 298 99.78 48.17 62.74
C THR A 298 101.05 48.46 61.90
N HIS A 299 101.33 47.68 60.84
CA HIS A 299 102.63 47.68 60.14
C HIS A 299 102.56 47.73 58.58
N ILE A 300 101.47 48.29 58.01
CA ILE A 300 101.17 48.21 56.57
C ILE A 300 101.57 49.49 55.76
N ASP A 301 101.78 50.64 56.40
CA ASP A 301 102.03 51.88 55.64
C ASP A 301 103.52 52.07 55.24
N ASN A 302 104.46 51.72 56.13
CA ASN A 302 105.90 51.70 55.80
C ASN A 302 106.26 50.57 54.82
N THR A 303 105.43 49.53 54.70
CA THR A 303 105.65 48.41 53.79
C THR A 303 105.30 48.75 52.35
N THR A 304 104.49 49.76 52.04
CA THR A 304 104.16 50.09 50.64
C THR A 304 105.34 50.79 49.92
N VAL A 305 106.11 51.61 50.64
CA VAL A 305 107.36 52.22 50.14
C VAL A 305 108.50 51.20 50.12
N ASP A 306 108.61 50.33 51.12
CA ASP A 306 109.59 49.23 51.17
C ASP A 306 109.33 48.18 50.08
N ILE A 307 108.06 47.84 49.81
CA ILE A 307 107.68 46.90 48.75
C ILE A 307 107.94 47.50 47.37
N SER A 308 107.70 48.79 47.13
CA SER A 308 108.05 49.43 45.85
C SER A 308 109.56 49.44 45.60
N ASN A 309 110.36 49.70 46.63
CA ASN A 309 111.82 49.66 46.54
C ASN A 309 112.37 48.22 46.41
N ARG A 310 111.77 47.25 47.12
CA ARG A 310 112.12 45.82 47.01
C ARG A 310 111.68 45.22 45.69
N LEU A 311 110.58 45.66 45.11
CA LEU A 311 110.12 45.26 43.79
C LEU A 311 111.05 45.81 42.70
N SER A 312 111.43 47.09 42.79
CA SER A 312 112.42 47.69 41.88
C SER A 312 113.78 46.99 41.96
N ARG A 313 114.24 46.64 43.17
CA ARG A 313 115.46 45.85 43.38
C ARG A 313 115.33 44.43 42.84
N ALA A 314 114.22 43.73 43.09
CA ALA A 314 113.99 42.39 42.59
C ALA A 314 113.92 42.35 41.05
N GLU A 315 113.27 43.33 40.43
CA GLU A 315 113.22 43.45 38.97
C GLU A 315 114.62 43.73 38.39
N ARG A 316 115.38 44.64 39.01
CA ARG A 316 116.78 44.90 38.65
C ARG A 316 117.63 43.62 38.75
N THR A 317 117.55 42.88 39.86
CA THR A 317 118.27 41.62 40.07
C THR A 317 117.87 40.55 39.05
N GLN A 318 116.58 40.39 38.75
CA GLN A 318 116.13 39.44 37.72
C GLN A 318 116.65 39.79 36.33
N ARG A 319 116.61 41.06 35.93
CA ARG A 319 117.16 41.50 34.64
C ARG A 319 118.68 41.33 34.57
N LEU A 320 119.41 41.55 35.66
CA LEU A 320 120.85 41.25 35.78
C LEU A 320 121.13 39.75 35.67
N GLN A 321 120.35 38.91 36.35
CA GLN A 321 120.46 37.44 36.27
C GLN A 321 120.25 36.96 34.83
N ILE A 322 119.29 37.55 34.12
CA ILE A 322 119.03 37.25 32.70
C ILE A 322 120.20 37.75 31.83
N ASN A 323 120.71 38.96 32.03
CA ASN A 323 121.87 39.44 31.28
C ASN A 323 123.12 38.60 31.51
N SER A 324 123.35 38.12 32.74
CA SER A 324 124.49 37.27 33.12
C SER A 324 124.51 35.92 32.41
N THR A 325 123.33 35.43 32.00
CA THR A 325 123.16 34.15 31.29
C THR A 325 123.08 34.32 29.78
N ARG A 326 123.06 35.57 29.27
CA ARG A 326 123.08 35.86 27.83
C ARG A 326 124.52 35.94 27.29
N PRO A 327 124.72 35.63 26.00
CA PRO A 327 126.01 35.84 25.37
C PRO A 327 126.46 37.30 25.49
N LEU A 328 127.78 37.53 25.65
CA LEU A 328 128.37 38.87 25.77
C LEU A 328 127.90 39.84 24.67
N ASN A 329 127.68 39.37 23.44
CA ASN A 329 127.27 40.22 22.33
C ASN A 329 125.78 40.59 22.30
N GLY A 330 125.00 40.23 23.33
CA GLY A 330 123.61 40.66 23.52
C GLY A 330 122.59 40.02 22.56
N PRO A 331 121.29 40.36 22.70
CA PRO A 331 120.81 41.59 23.33
C PRO A 331 120.70 41.50 24.86
N TRP A 332 121.19 42.49 25.59
CA TRP A 332 121.01 42.71 27.02
C TRP A 332 119.71 43.47 27.27
N LEU A 333 119.03 43.12 28.36
CA LEU A 333 117.93 43.90 28.91
C LEU A 333 118.49 45.15 29.59
N VAL A 334 117.79 46.27 29.45
CA VAL A 334 118.18 47.53 30.11
C VAL A 334 117.94 47.41 31.61
N ILE A 335 118.86 48.00 32.38
CA ILE A 335 118.88 47.93 33.83
C ILE A 335 118.71 49.34 34.41
N SER A 336 117.66 49.58 35.20
CA SER A 336 117.47 50.84 35.94
C SER A 336 118.54 51.05 37.00
N SER A 337 118.88 52.28 37.39
CA SER A 337 119.86 52.57 38.45
C SER A 337 119.42 52.02 39.83
N GLU A 338 120.34 51.97 40.81
CA GLU A 338 120.05 51.44 42.16
C GLU A 338 118.94 52.21 42.91
N ASP A 339 118.77 53.48 42.60
CA ASP A 339 117.70 54.37 43.07
C ASP A 339 116.45 54.32 42.19
N GLY A 340 116.36 53.37 41.25
CA GLY A 340 115.16 53.04 40.49
C GLY A 340 114.91 53.92 39.26
N ARG A 341 115.89 54.73 38.81
CA ARG A 341 115.73 55.55 37.61
C ARG A 341 115.94 54.72 36.36
N ASP A 342 114.99 54.79 35.45
CA ASP A 342 115.05 54.09 34.17
C ASP A 342 115.83 54.93 33.14
N PRO A 343 116.98 54.44 32.63
CA PRO A 343 117.80 55.16 31.66
C PRO A 343 117.12 55.36 30.29
N THR A 344 116.01 54.67 30.02
CA THR A 344 115.27 54.75 28.75
C THR A 344 114.17 55.82 28.72
N ARG A 345 114.02 56.60 29.80
CA ARG A 345 113.04 57.69 29.83
C ARG A 345 113.44 58.83 28.87
N PRO A 346 112.47 59.48 28.19
CA PRO A 346 112.77 60.45 27.13
C PRO A 346 113.60 61.67 27.56
N ASP A 347 113.66 61.96 28.85
CA ASP A 347 114.35 63.11 29.44
C ASP A 347 115.84 62.88 29.73
N THR A 348 116.35 61.63 29.63
CA THR A 348 117.75 61.29 29.89
C THR A 348 118.65 61.43 28.66
N GLY A 349 118.10 61.23 27.45
CA GLY A 349 118.79 61.44 26.17
C GLY A 349 119.81 60.37 25.78
N TYR A 350 119.74 59.16 26.34
CA TYR A 350 120.70 58.07 26.08
C TYR A 350 120.12 56.95 25.19
N ASP A 351 120.93 56.39 24.29
CA ASP A 351 120.56 55.22 23.48
C ASP A 351 120.68 53.93 24.30
N PRO A 352 119.59 53.17 24.52
CA PRO A 352 119.57 52.03 25.43
C PRO A 352 120.70 51.01 25.19
N LEU A 353 121.51 50.76 26.23
CA LEU A 353 122.65 49.87 26.12
C LEU A 353 122.23 48.40 26.11
N HIS A 354 122.25 47.79 24.93
CA HIS A 354 121.73 46.44 24.71
C HIS A 354 122.79 45.40 24.31
N SER A 355 124.09 45.70 24.25
CA SER A 355 125.09 44.66 23.97
C SER A 355 126.50 45.11 24.34
N ASN A 356 127.41 44.14 24.47
CA ASN A 356 128.82 44.47 24.64
C ASN A 356 129.44 45.13 23.42
N ASP A 357 129.03 44.76 22.21
CA ASP A 357 129.54 45.38 20.98
C ASP A 357 129.20 46.87 20.95
N MET A 358 128.00 47.26 21.38
CA MET A 358 127.60 48.65 21.52
C MET A 358 128.43 49.38 22.59
N LEU A 359 128.65 48.75 23.75
CA LEU A 359 129.49 49.30 24.82
C LEU A 359 130.93 49.56 24.37
N CYS A 360 131.50 48.64 23.59
CA CYS A 360 132.87 48.74 23.09
C CYS A 360 133.03 49.82 22.01
N ARG A 361 131.98 50.11 21.23
CA ARG A 361 131.99 51.14 20.16
C ARG A 361 131.58 52.53 20.65
N MET A 362 131.12 52.62 21.89
CA MET A 362 130.63 53.85 22.48
C MET A 362 131.77 54.88 22.65
N SER A 363 131.46 56.15 22.39
CA SER A 363 132.44 57.23 22.56
C SER A 363 132.83 57.37 24.03
N ASP A 364 134.04 57.87 24.32
CA ASP A 364 134.52 58.06 25.70
C ASP A 364 133.57 58.98 26.51
N TRP A 365 132.84 59.85 25.80
CA TRP A 365 131.83 60.76 26.34
C TRP A 365 130.57 60.06 26.81
N ASP A 366 129.98 59.26 25.95
CA ASP A 366 128.76 58.53 26.26
C ASP A 366 129.02 57.50 27.37
N LEU A 367 130.22 56.91 27.38
CA LEU A 367 130.68 56.02 28.46
C LEU A 367 130.74 56.75 29.81
N TYR A 368 131.28 57.97 29.85
CA TYR A 368 131.34 58.76 31.08
C TYR A 368 129.94 59.14 31.58
N ASP A 369 129.04 59.50 30.68
CA ASP A 369 127.67 59.89 31.02
C ASP A 369 126.88 58.69 31.56
N TYR A 370 127.02 57.50 30.98
CA TYR A 370 126.44 56.26 31.52
C TYR A 370 126.98 55.91 32.90
N LEU A 371 128.30 56.00 33.11
CA LEU A 371 128.91 55.74 34.40
C LEU A 371 128.46 56.75 35.46
N SER A 372 128.27 58.01 35.08
CA SER A 372 127.75 59.06 35.96
C SER A 372 126.28 58.84 36.30
N PHE A 373 125.45 58.43 35.33
CA PHE A 373 124.04 58.10 35.55
C PHE A 373 123.86 57.00 36.59
N TYR A 374 124.70 55.96 36.54
CA TYR A 374 124.68 54.87 37.52
C TYR A 374 125.47 55.16 38.81
N ASN A 375 125.97 56.39 38.99
CA ASN A 375 126.83 56.80 40.12
C ASN A 375 128.09 55.94 40.31
N LEU A 376 128.62 55.34 39.24
CA LEU A 376 129.84 54.53 39.26
C LEU A 376 131.11 55.38 39.20
N VAL A 377 130.97 56.66 38.87
CA VAL A 377 132.05 57.66 38.89
C VAL A 377 131.53 58.93 39.59
N ALA A 378 132.39 59.60 40.37
CA ALA A 378 132.00 60.77 41.15
C ALA A 378 131.51 61.93 40.25
N PRO A 379 130.26 62.42 40.46
CA PRO A 379 129.68 63.44 39.57
C PRO A 379 130.40 64.79 39.75
N SER A 380 130.94 65.32 38.66
CA SER A 380 131.50 66.67 38.61
C SER A 380 130.36 67.67 38.40
N ARG A 381 130.23 68.72 39.23
CA ARG A 381 129.12 69.71 39.14
C ARG A 381 129.06 70.50 37.81
N ARG A 382 130.04 70.38 36.91
CA ARG A 382 130.01 70.86 35.51
C ARG A 382 130.65 69.80 34.61
N ARG A 383 130.05 69.55 33.42
CA ARG A 383 130.52 68.58 32.41
C ARG A 383 132.02 68.80 32.09
N PRO A 384 132.92 67.80 32.24
CA PRO A 384 134.35 67.96 31.92
C PRO A 384 134.58 68.28 30.44
N SER A 385 135.64 69.02 30.07
CA SER A 385 135.99 69.34 28.67
C SER A 385 136.62 68.12 27.94
N PRO A 386 136.47 67.95 26.61
CA PRO A 386 136.92 66.74 25.88
C PRO A 386 138.39 66.38 26.10
N ASP A 387 139.25 67.38 26.24
CA ASP A 387 140.70 67.18 26.44
C ASP A 387 141.05 66.66 27.84
N ILE A 388 140.20 66.91 28.85
CA ILE A 388 140.40 66.47 30.24
C ILE A 388 140.00 65.00 30.42
N VAL A 389 138.99 64.53 29.68
CA VAL A 389 138.57 63.12 29.68
C VAL A 389 139.70 62.26 29.10
N ARG A 390 140.29 62.67 27.97
CA ARG A 390 141.44 61.98 27.36
C ARG A 390 142.70 61.93 28.21
N SER A 391 142.94 62.92 29.08
CA SER A 391 144.14 62.94 29.94
C SER A 391 144.00 62.12 31.24
N ARG A 392 142.76 61.91 31.72
CA ARG A 392 142.47 61.17 32.97
C ARG A 392 142.10 59.72 32.73
N TRP A 393 141.65 59.38 31.53
CA TRP A 393 141.18 58.06 31.16
C TRP A 393 142.07 57.55 30.03
N ASP A 394 143.27 57.10 30.38
CA ASP A 394 144.14 56.41 29.44
C ASP A 394 143.50 55.10 28.96
N GLU A 395 144.10 54.44 27.97
CA GLU A 395 143.55 53.21 27.36
C GLU A 395 143.22 52.15 28.42
N SER A 396 144.03 52.03 29.47
CA SER A 396 143.82 51.08 30.56
C SER A 396 142.62 51.47 31.42
N ALA A 397 142.50 52.74 31.78
CA ALA A 397 141.37 53.28 32.53
C ALA A 397 140.05 53.20 31.73
N LEU A 398 140.07 53.42 30.42
CA LEU A 398 138.90 53.28 29.55
C LEU A 398 138.42 51.82 29.48
N ILE A 399 139.33 50.87 29.33
CA ILE A 399 139.00 49.44 29.37
C ILE A 399 138.41 49.07 30.72
N GLN A 400 139.01 49.55 31.82
CA GLN A 400 138.50 49.29 33.17
C GLN A 400 137.11 49.91 33.38
N ALA A 401 136.87 51.11 32.87
CA ALA A 401 135.58 51.78 32.94
C ALA A 401 134.49 51.03 32.14
N ARG A 402 134.80 50.58 30.92
CA ARG A 402 133.89 49.73 30.12
C ARG A 402 133.60 48.41 30.83
N ASN A 403 134.61 47.76 31.41
CA ASN A 403 134.40 46.52 32.18
C ASN A 403 133.56 46.77 33.43
N THR A 404 133.78 47.89 34.13
CA THR A 404 132.99 48.26 35.33
C THR A 404 131.52 48.47 34.97
N LEU A 405 131.23 49.16 33.86
CA LEU A 405 129.86 49.37 33.39
C LEU A 405 129.23 48.06 32.91
N ARG A 406 129.99 47.23 32.19
CA ARG A 406 129.55 45.89 31.76
C ARG A 406 129.14 45.07 32.97
N ASP A 407 130.04 44.92 33.95
CA ASP A 407 129.79 44.14 35.15
C ASP A 407 128.60 44.67 35.93
N TYR A 408 128.40 45.99 35.97
CA TYR A 408 127.23 46.57 36.62
C TYR A 408 125.90 46.20 35.95
N ILE A 409 125.91 45.89 34.65
CA ILE A 409 124.72 45.63 33.81
C ILE A 409 124.54 44.14 33.50
N THR A 410 125.59 43.33 33.65
CA THR A 410 125.55 41.90 33.38
C THR A 410 125.79 41.03 34.60
N THR A 411 126.31 41.57 35.69
CA THR A 411 126.68 40.79 36.86
C THR A 411 125.74 41.10 38.02
N PRO A 412 124.97 40.12 38.52
CA PRO A 412 124.19 40.28 39.73
C PRO A 412 125.15 40.60 40.89
N ARG A 413 124.83 41.63 41.68
CA ARG A 413 125.55 41.98 42.89
C ARG A 413 124.68 41.76 44.11
#